data_AF-A0A2N0QLI4-F1
#
_entry.id   AF-A0A2N0QLI4-F1
#
_cell.length_a   1.000
_cell.length_b   1.000
_cell.length_c   1.000
_cell.angle_alpha   90.00
_cell.angle_beta   90.00
_cell.angle_gamma   90.00
#
_symmetry.space_group_name_H-M   'P 1'
#
loop_
_entity.id
_entity.type
_entity.pdbx_description
1 polymer ?
#
loop_
_entity_poly.entity_id
_entity_poly.type
_entity_poly.pdbx_seq_one_letter_code
_entity_poly.pdbx_strand_id
1 'polypeptide(L)' 'LNEIDLSKEIGVSRNTIKKVLLKLEKEHLVVTEDNKGATVKAYTLEEVINYFEIREVLEALIIDSAIKNITYHDILK' A
#
# COMPACT_ATOMS: atom_id res chain seq x y z
N LEU A 1 8.68 -11.66 6.44
CA LEU A 1 9.37 -10.53 7.08
C LEU A 1 9.52 -10.84 8.57
N ASN A 2 10.77 -10.98 9.04
CA ASN A 2 11.07 -11.20 10.45
C ASN A 2 11.34 -9.87 11.15
N GLU A 3 10.68 -9.61 12.28
CA GLU A 3 10.82 -8.37 13.06
C GLU A 3 12.27 -8.10 13.48
N ILE A 4 13.02 -9.15 13.84
CA ILE A 4 14.39 -9.04 14.33
C ILE A 4 15.33 -8.63 13.20
N ASP A 5 15.15 -9.23 12.03
CA ASP A 5 16.00 -8.95 10.87
C ASP A 5 15.71 -7.55 10.33
N LEU A 6 14.43 -7.17 10.23
CA LEU A 6 14.02 -5.81 9.87
C LEU A 6 14.50 -4.75 10.87
N SER A 7 14.50 -5.06 12.17
CA SER A 7 15.01 -4.16 13.20
C SER A 7 16.49 -3.83 12.99
N LYS A 8 17.30 -4.84 12.60
CA LYS A 8 18.73 -4.66 12.29
C LYS A 8 18.95 -3.89 10.99
N GLU A 9 18.19 -4.21 9.95
CA GLU A 9 18.31 -3.59 8.63
C GLU A 9 17.94 -2.10 8.65
N ILE A 10 16.83 -1.76 9.29
CA ILE A 10 16.30 -0.39 9.34
C ILE A 10 16.91 0.43 10.49
N GLY A 11 17.57 -0.23 11.47
CA GLY A 11 18.22 0.44 12.60
C GLY A 11 17.25 0.99 13.65
N VAL A 12 16.09 0.36 13.81
CA VAL A 12 15.05 0.76 14.78
C VAL A 12 14.70 -0.39 15.72
N SER A 13 14.05 -0.10 16.86
CA SER A 13 13.69 -1.14 17.84
C SER A 13 12.72 -2.18 17.27
N ARG A 14 12.83 -3.44 17.73
CA ARG A 14 11.87 -4.51 17.41
C ARG A 14 10.41 -4.11 17.71
N ASN A 15 10.18 -3.40 18.81
CA ASN A 15 8.84 -2.92 19.18
C ASN A 15 8.29 -1.90 18.17
N THR A 16 9.17 -1.07 17.60
CA THR A 16 8.82 -0.15 16.50
C THR A 16 8.41 -0.94 15.26
N ILE A 17 9.21 -1.92 14.84
CA ILE A 17 8.89 -2.79 13.70
C ILE A 17 7.54 -3.49 13.91
N LYS A 18 7.31 -4.07 15.09
CA LYS A 18 6.03 -4.72 15.43
C LYS A 18 4.84 -3.77 15.28
N LYS A 19 4.94 -2.53 15.79
CA LYS A 19 3.89 -1.52 15.65
C LYS A 19 3.62 -1.16 14.18
N VAL A 20 4.67 -1.07 13.37
CA VAL A 20 4.54 -0.78 11.93
C VAL A 20 3.87 -1.94 11.20
N LEU A 21 4.28 -3.19 11.46
CA LEU A 21 3.65 -4.37 10.85
C LEU A 21 2.17 -4.49 11.22
N LEU A 22 1.82 -4.22 12.49
CA LEU A 22 0.42 -4.15 12.92
C LEU A 22 -0.37 -3.03 12.23
N LYS A 23 0.27 -1.89 11.94
CA LYS A 23 -0.38 -0.80 11.18
C LYS A 23 -0.62 -1.21 9.73
N LEU A 24 0.38 -1.79 9.08
CA LEU A 24 0.29 -2.28 7.69
C LEU A 24 -0.76 -3.40 7.56
N GLU A 25 -0.92 -4.23 8.59
CA GLU A 25 -1.96 -5.26 8.62
C GLU A 25 -3.36 -4.66 8.70
N LYS A 26 -3.55 -3.62 9.53
CA LYS A 26 -4.80 -2.84 9.58
C LYS A 26 -5.12 -2.13 8.26
N GLU A 27 -4.10 -1.75 7.52
CA GLU A 27 -4.22 -1.18 6.17
C GLU A 27 -4.35 -2.25 5.07
N HIS A 28 -4.42 -3.54 5.45
CA HIS A 28 -4.51 -4.69 4.54
C HIS A 28 -3.35 -4.82 3.55
N LEU A 29 -2.19 -4.27 3.88
CA LEU A 29 -0.96 -4.31 3.06
C LEU A 29 -0.10 -5.54 3.35
N VAL A 30 -0.18 -6.05 4.58
CA VAL A 30 0.49 -7.29 5.01
C VAL A 30 -0.48 -8.20 5.75
N VAL A 31 -0.15 -9.48 5.79
CA VAL A 31 -0.82 -10.50 6.61
C VAL A 31 0.21 -11.05 7.59
N THR A 32 -0.17 -11.19 8.86
CA THR A 32 0.68 -11.84 9.86
C THR A 32 0.19 -13.25 10.15
N GLU A 33 1.12 -14.20 10.20
CA GLU A 33 0.84 -15.58 10.60
C GLU A 33 1.69 -15.94 11.82
N ASP A 34 1.07 -16.60 12.79
CA ASP A 34 1.76 -17.06 14.01
C ASP A 34 2.99 -17.89 13.64
N ASN A 35 4.13 -17.53 14.25
CA ASN A 35 5.44 -18.15 14.04
C ASN A 35 6.04 -18.04 12.61
N LYS A 36 5.40 -17.31 11.69
CA LYS A 36 5.92 -17.09 10.32
C LYS A 36 6.23 -15.63 10.00
N GLY A 37 5.85 -14.71 10.90
CA GLY A 37 6.07 -13.28 10.72
C GLY A 37 5.06 -12.66 9.75
N ALA A 38 5.43 -11.54 9.14
CA ALA A 38 4.54 -10.81 8.21
C ALA A 38 4.89 -11.10 6.75
N THR A 39 3.88 -11.22 5.88
CA THR A 39 4.03 -11.32 4.42
C THR A 39 3.22 -10.25 3.73
N VAL A 40 3.66 -9.76 2.57
CA VAL A 40 2.85 -8.83 1.76
C VAL A 40 1.55 -9.52 1.36
N LYS A 41 0.42 -8.80 1.45
CA LYS A 41 -0.88 -9.33 1.03
C LYS A 41 -0.81 -9.69 -0.46
N ALA A 42 -1.15 -10.93 -0.78
CA ALA A 42 -1.41 -11.34 -2.16
C ALA A 42 -2.86 -11.01 -2.53
N TYR A 43 -3.08 -10.65 -3.79
CA TYR A 43 -4.43 -10.42 -4.34
C TYR A 43 -4.82 -11.56 -5.27
N THR A 44 -6.08 -11.96 -5.22
CA THR A 44 -6.66 -12.85 -6.23
C THR A 44 -6.91 -12.08 -7.53
N LEU A 45 -7.06 -12.81 -8.65
CA LEU A 45 -7.42 -12.18 -9.92
C LEU A 45 -8.75 -11.40 -9.82
N GLU A 46 -9.72 -11.95 -9.09
CA GLU A 46 -11.02 -11.31 -8.87
C GLU A 46 -10.90 -10.02 -8.05
N GLU A 47 -10.12 -10.00 -6.97
CA GLU A 47 -9.85 -8.78 -6.20
C GLU A 47 -9.21 -7.71 -7.09
N VAL A 48 -8.25 -8.10 -7.94
CA VAL A 48 -7.61 -7.18 -8.87
C VAL A 48 -8.62 -6.60 -9.86
N ILE A 49 -9.45 -7.42 -10.50
CA ILE A 49 -10.49 -6.95 -11.43
C ILE A 49 -11.41 -5.95 -10.74
N ASN A 50 -11.92 -6.27 -9.55
CA ASN A 50 -12.78 -5.37 -8.77
C ASN A 50 -12.09 -4.04 -8.45
N TYR A 51 -10.79 -4.04 -8.13
CA TYR A 51 -10.05 -2.79 -7.92
C TYR A 51 -9.97 -1.94 -9.19
N PHE A 52 -9.78 -2.56 -10.36
CA PHE A 52 -9.71 -1.83 -11.63
C PHE A 52 -11.07 -1.21 -12.01
N GLU A 53 -12.18 -1.92 -11.77
CA GLU A 53 -13.53 -1.37 -12.00
C GLU A 53 -13.80 -0.13 -11.13
N ILE A 54 -13.43 -0.18 -9.85
CA ILE A 54 -13.56 0.98 -8.95
C ILE A 54 -12.65 2.13 -9.41
N ARG A 55 -11.41 1.82 -9.76
CA ARG A 55 -10.44 2.82 -10.23
C ARG A 55 -10.88 3.48 -11.51
N GLU A 56 -11.43 2.75 -12.47
CA GLU A 56 -11.92 3.31 -13.74
C GLU A 56 -12.91 4.46 -13.50
N VAL A 57 -13.90 4.24 -12.64
CA VAL A 57 -14.93 5.25 -12.32
C VAL A 57 -14.32 6.45 -11.58
N LEU A 58 -13.45 6.19 -10.60
CA LEU A 58 -12.82 7.25 -9.80
C LEU A 58 -11.83 8.07 -10.62
N GLU A 59 -11.00 7.42 -11.43
CA GLU A 59 -10.00 8.08 -12.26
C GLU A 59 -10.67 8.94 -13.34
N ALA A 60 -11.76 8.48 -13.96
CA ALA A 60 -12.53 9.31 -14.89
C ALA A 60 -13.02 10.62 -14.21
N LEU A 61 -13.59 10.52 -13.01
CA LEU A 61 -14.03 11.69 -12.24
C LEU A 61 -12.87 12.61 -11.84
N ILE A 62 -11.74 12.03 -11.43
CA ILE A 62 -10.54 12.77 -11.05
C ILE A 62 -10.00 13.52 -12.26
N ILE A 63 -9.92 12.89 -13.43
CA ILE A 63 -9.43 13.50 -14.68
C ILE A 63 -10.31 14.69 -15.06
N ASP A 64 -11.63 14.53 -15.03
CA ASP A 64 -12.59 15.62 -15.33
C ASP A 64 -12.42 16.83 -14.39
N SER A 65 -12.05 16.59 -13.13
CA SER A 65 -11.75 17.63 -12.15
C SER A 65 -10.36 18.25 -12.38
N ALA A 66 -9.35 17.41 -12.65
CA ALA A 66 -7.96 17.80 -12.79
C ALA A 66 -7.73 18.66 -14.04
N ILE A 67 -8.34 18.31 -15.18
CA ILE A 67 -8.19 19.06 -16.45
C ILE A 67 -8.59 20.53 -16.30
N LYS A 68 -9.54 20.85 -15.42
CA LYS A 68 -9.98 22.25 -15.19
C LYS A 68 -8.92 23.10 -14.50
N ASN A 69 -7.97 22.48 -13.82
CA ASN A 69 -6.96 23.14 -12.98
C ASN A 69 -5.52 22.86 -13.45
N ILE A 70 -5.34 22.07 -14.52
CA ILE A 70 -4.02 21.66 -14.98
C ILE A 70 -3.24 22.86 -15.52
N THR A 71 -1.98 22.97 -15.11
CA THR A 71 -1.07 24.02 -15.55
C THR A 71 -0.01 23.45 -16.49
N TYR A 72 0.70 24.34 -17.19
CA TYR A 72 1.79 23.93 -18.08
C TYR A 72 2.94 23.24 -17.31
N HIS A 73 3.13 23.56 -16.03
CA HIS A 73 4.13 22.91 -15.18
C HIS A 73 3.77 21.46 -14.85
N ASP A 74 2.48 21.11 -14.81
CA ASP A 74 2.02 19.74 -14.50
C ASP A 74 2.21 18.78 -15.69
N ILE A 75 2.36 19.32 -16.91
CA ILE A 75 2.47 18.56 -18.16
C ILE A 75 3.94 18.41 -18.58
N LEU A 76 4.81 19.34 -18.17
CA LEU A 76 6.22 19.30 -18.48
C LEU A 76 7.00 18.54 -17.41
N LYS A 77 7.72 17.49 -17.83
CA LYS A 77 8.73 16.80 -17.02
C LYS A 77 9.98 17.65 -16.83
#